data_AF-A0AAV6BTC1-F1
#
_entry.id   AF-A0AAV6BTC1-F1
#
_cell.length_a   1.000
_cell.length_b   1.000
_cell.length_c   1.000
_cell.angle_alpha   90.00
_cell.angle_beta   90.00
_cell.angle_gamma   90.00
#
_symmetry.space_group_name_H-M   'P 1'
#
loop_
_entity.id
_entity.type
_entity.pdbx_description
1 polymer ?
#
loop_
_entity_poly.entity_id
_entity_poly.type
_entity_poly.pdbx_seq_one_letter_code
_entity_poly.pdbx_strand_id
1 'polypeptide(L)'
;MEPPVLRREWTSLDAWRTTPVGMWAWLIQRAAAIALLAIIAAHVVNPFRRGVQAALLGLALLHALLGVRALLLDVGVPVRWHRALFVAAIVLAAALFAVVWASRWY
;
A
#
# COMPACT_ATOMS: atom_id res chain seq x y z
N MET A 1 33.63 -3.90 23.53
CA MET A 1 32.77 -4.25 22.38
C MET A 1 32.25 -2.94 21.81
N GLU A 2 32.26 -2.75 20.49
CA GLU A 2 31.57 -1.59 19.91
C GLU A 2 30.04 -1.79 20.00
N PRO A 3 29.25 -0.71 20.14
CA PRO A 3 27.80 -0.80 20.06
C PRO A 3 27.37 -1.20 18.63
N PRO A 4 26.32 -2.02 18.46
CA PRO A 4 25.82 -2.35 17.14
C PRO A 4 25.38 -1.08 16.40
N VAL A 5 25.77 -0.94 15.13
CA VAL A 5 25.47 0.26 14.33
C VAL A 5 23.98 0.31 14.00
N LEU A 6 23.21 1.00 14.84
CA LEU A 6 21.75 1.17 14.69
C LEU A 6 21.35 2.02 13.48
N ARG A 7 22.30 2.66 12.78
CA ARG A 7 22.04 3.41 11.55
C ARG A 7 21.97 2.45 10.36
N ARG A 8 20.74 2.04 10.02
CA ARG A 8 20.41 1.51 8.69
C ARG A 8 20.87 2.50 7.61
N GLU A 9 21.81 2.09 6.77
CA GLU A 9 22.13 2.83 5.56
C GLU A 9 20.95 2.76 4.58
N TRP A 10 20.51 3.91 4.07
CA TRP A 10 19.36 3.99 3.17
C TRP A 10 19.71 3.57 1.73
N THR A 11 21.00 3.51 1.42
CA THR A 11 21.58 3.23 0.09
C THR A 11 21.92 1.76 -0.15
N SER A 12 22.05 0.92 0.88
CA SER A 12 22.47 -0.48 0.71
C SER A 12 21.29 -1.40 0.35
N LEU A 13 21.43 -2.17 -0.73
CA LEU A 13 20.37 -3.05 -1.25
C LEU A 13 19.93 -4.12 -0.24
N ASP A 14 20.86 -4.59 0.61
CA ASP A 14 20.57 -5.63 1.59
C ASP A 14 19.75 -5.12 2.79
N ALA A 15 19.86 -3.84 3.15
CA ALA A 15 18.94 -3.18 4.09
C ALA A 15 17.50 -3.15 3.55
N TRP A 16 17.32 -3.01 2.23
CA TRP A 16 16.01 -3.10 1.60
C TRP A 16 15.49 -4.54 1.54
N ARG A 17 16.33 -5.51 1.14
CA ARG A 17 15.97 -6.95 1.11
C ARG A 17 15.55 -7.49 2.49
N THR A 18 16.22 -7.07 3.56
CA THR A 18 15.93 -7.49 4.94
C THR A 18 14.79 -6.73 5.61
N THR A 19 14.13 -5.81 4.91
CA THR A 19 13.03 -5.00 5.48
C THR A 19 11.83 -5.89 5.87
N PRO A 20 11.35 -5.84 7.14
CA PRO A 20 10.23 -6.66 7.59
C PRO A 20 8.93 -6.38 6.82
N VAL A 21 8.10 -7.40 6.62
CA VAL A 21 6.81 -7.32 5.89
C VAL A 21 5.88 -6.21 6.45
N GLY A 22 5.88 -6.00 7.77
CA GLY A 22 5.11 -4.90 8.38
C GLY A 22 5.61 -3.50 7.99
N MET A 23 6.93 -3.34 7.81
CA MET A 23 7.53 -2.08 7.38
C MET A 23 7.30 -1.84 5.88
N TRP A 24 7.34 -2.90 5.05
CA TRP A 24 6.91 -2.82 3.65
C TRP A 24 5.44 -2.38 3.52
N ALA A 25 4.53 -3.00 4.28
CA ALA A 25 3.11 -2.65 4.28
C ALA A 25 2.90 -1.15 4.64
N TRP A 26 3.55 -0.68 5.71
CA TRP A 26 3.46 0.72 6.15
C TRP A 26 4.07 1.69 5.13
N LEU A 27 5.17 1.33 4.47
CA LEU A 27 5.82 2.15 3.44
C LEU A 27 4.95 2.25 2.17
N ILE A 28 4.40 1.14 1.69
CA ILE A 28 3.49 1.12 0.52
C ILE A 28 2.25 1.99 0.80
N GLN A 29 1.66 1.88 1.98
CA GLN A 29 0.52 2.71 2.39
C GLN A 29 0.87 4.21 2.44
N ARG A 30 2.12 4.55 2.86
CA ARG A 30 2.64 5.93 2.87
C ARG A 30 2.82 6.48 1.46
N ALA A 31 3.46 5.70 0.57
CA ALA A 31 3.67 6.07 -0.82
C ALA A 31 2.34 6.23 -1.56
N ALA A 32 1.36 5.34 -1.31
CA ALA A 32 0.02 5.45 -1.85
C ALA A 32 -0.71 6.71 -1.37
N ALA A 33 -0.60 7.08 -0.09
CA ALA A 33 -1.19 8.31 0.45
C ALA A 33 -0.63 9.57 -0.24
N ILE A 34 0.70 9.64 -0.43
CA ILE A 34 1.36 10.79 -1.07
C ILE A 34 1.01 10.85 -2.56
N ALA A 35 1.01 9.71 -3.26
CA ALA A 35 0.63 9.63 -4.66
C ALA A 35 -0.85 9.98 -4.90
N LEU A 36 -1.74 9.64 -3.96
CA LEU A 36 -3.16 10.02 -4.02
C LEU A 36 -3.37 11.54 -4.06
N LEU A 37 -2.58 12.34 -3.33
CA LEU A 37 -2.69 13.80 -3.37
C LEU A 37 -2.52 14.34 -4.80
N ALA A 38 -1.49 13.87 -5.51
CA ALA A 38 -1.22 14.26 -6.90
C ALA A 38 -2.26 13.69 -7.88
N ILE A 39 -2.69 12.44 -7.69
CA ILE A 39 -3.65 11.77 -8.57
C ILE A 39 -5.08 12.32 -8.40
N ILE A 40 -5.48 12.71 -7.19
CA ILE A 40 -6.75 13.42 -6.94
C ILE A 40 -6.74 14.77 -7.64
N ALA A 41 -5.67 15.56 -7.52
CA ALA A 41 -5.55 16.83 -8.25
C ALA A 41 -5.61 16.63 -9.78
N ALA A 42 -4.92 15.62 -10.32
CA ALA A 42 -5.00 15.27 -11.74
C ALA A 42 -6.41 14.80 -12.17
N HIS A 43 -7.15 14.14 -11.28
CA HIS A 43 -8.53 13.70 -11.52
C HIS A 43 -9.52 14.87 -11.54
N VAL A 44 -9.35 15.84 -10.65
CA VAL A 44 -10.15 17.09 -10.65
C VAL A 44 -9.91 17.89 -11.94
N VAL A 45 -8.67 17.95 -12.43
CA VAL A 45 -8.34 18.65 -13.69
C VAL A 45 -8.88 17.94 -14.93
N ASN A 46 -8.83 16.61 -14.99
CA ASN A 46 -9.46 15.85 -16.08
C ASN A 46 -9.87 14.43 -15.63
N PRO A 47 -11.13 14.22 -15.24
CA PRO A 47 -11.57 12.94 -14.68
C PRO A 47 -11.68 11.83 -15.73
N PHE A 48 -11.67 12.16 -17.03
CA PHE A 48 -11.84 11.20 -18.14
C PHE A 48 -10.54 10.49 -18.55
N ARG A 49 -9.37 10.93 -18.06
CA ARG A 49 -8.09 10.27 -18.34
C ARG A 49 -8.05 8.87 -17.72
N ARG A 50 -8.20 7.82 -18.56
CA ARG A 50 -8.25 6.40 -18.12
C ARG A 50 -7.11 6.02 -17.17
N GLY A 51 -5.87 6.45 -17.44
CA GLY A 51 -4.72 6.20 -16.56
C GLY A 51 -4.85 6.85 -15.17
N VAL A 52 -5.48 8.04 -15.08
CA VAL A 52 -5.77 8.71 -13.80
C VAL A 52 -6.89 7.98 -13.06
N GLN A 53 -7.94 7.52 -13.76
CA GLN A 53 -9.00 6.68 -13.17
C GLN A 53 -8.44 5.38 -12.57
N ALA A 54 -7.57 4.68 -13.32
CA ALA A 54 -6.91 3.46 -12.87
C ALA A 54 -5.97 3.72 -11.68
N ALA A 55 -5.12 4.77 -11.75
CA ALA A 55 -4.24 5.14 -10.66
C ALA A 55 -5.02 5.51 -9.38
N LEU A 56 -6.11 6.27 -9.51
CA LEU A 56 -6.95 6.67 -8.38
C LEU A 56 -7.58 5.44 -7.71
N LEU A 57 -8.20 4.54 -8.49
CA LEU A 57 -8.80 3.31 -7.98
C LEU A 57 -7.76 2.40 -7.29
N GLY A 58 -6.63 2.14 -7.95
CA GLY A 58 -5.58 1.25 -7.44
C GLY A 58 -4.91 1.79 -6.17
N LEU A 59 -4.56 3.07 -6.15
CA LEU A 59 -3.92 3.70 -4.97
C LEU A 59 -4.91 3.84 -3.81
N ALA A 60 -6.19 4.14 -4.07
CA ALA A 60 -7.22 4.21 -3.04
C ALA A 60 -7.47 2.84 -2.39
N LEU A 61 -7.59 1.77 -3.19
CA LEU A 61 -7.74 0.40 -2.69
C LEU A 61 -6.52 -0.05 -1.86
N LEU A 62 -5.30 0.20 -2.35
CA LEU A 62 -4.08 -0.12 -1.61
C LEU A 62 -3.97 0.66 -0.30
N HIS A 63 -4.22 1.97 -0.31
CA HIS A 63 -4.17 2.80 0.89
C HIS A 63 -5.23 2.37 1.93
N ALA A 64 -6.48 2.20 1.49
CA ALA A 64 -7.59 1.86 2.37
C ALA A 64 -7.44 0.45 2.98
N LEU A 65 -7.09 -0.57 2.18
CA LEU A 65 -6.99 -1.94 2.68
C LEU A 65 -5.75 -2.19 3.54
N LEU A 66 -4.64 -1.49 3.29
CA LEU A 66 -3.49 -1.48 4.21
C LEU A 66 -3.82 -0.68 5.49
N GLY A 67 -4.66 0.35 5.41
CA GLY A 67 -5.22 1.06 6.57
C GLY A 67 -6.12 0.17 7.43
N VAL A 68 -7.07 -0.56 6.83
CA VAL A 68 -7.91 -1.55 7.53
C VAL A 68 -7.05 -2.64 8.17
N ARG A 69 -5.99 -3.11 7.48
CA ARG A 69 -5.00 -4.01 8.09
C ARG A 69 -4.32 -3.40 9.32
N ALA A 70 -3.98 -2.12 9.32
CA ALA A 70 -3.40 -1.45 10.49
C ALA A 70 -4.42 -1.44 11.65
N LEU A 71 -5.64 -0.93 11.41
CA LEU A 71 -6.71 -0.87 12.40
C LEU A 71 -7.02 -2.24 13.03
N LEU A 72 -7.03 -3.32 12.23
CA LEU A 72 -7.22 -4.69 12.74
C LEU A 72 -6.13 -5.12 13.73
N LEU A 73 -4.88 -4.70 13.52
CA LEU A 73 -3.77 -4.98 14.42
C LEU A 73 -3.81 -4.07 15.66
N ASP A 74 -4.21 -2.81 15.49
CA ASP A 74 -4.37 -1.84 16.57
C ASP A 74 -5.50 -2.25 17.56
N VAL A 75 -6.57 -2.90 17.08
CA VAL A 75 -7.60 -3.54 17.94
C VAL A 75 -7.23 -4.94 18.44
N GLY A 76 -5.98 -5.38 18.28
CA GLY A 76 -5.43 -6.56 18.94
C GLY A 76 -5.51 -7.89 18.16
N VAL A 77 -5.72 -7.89 16.83
CA VAL A 77 -5.60 -9.13 16.04
C VAL A 77 -4.17 -9.69 16.18
N PRO A 78 -3.97 -10.96 16.59
CA PRO A 78 -2.66 -11.47 16.97
C PRO A 78 -1.56 -11.32 15.90
N VAL A 79 -0.37 -10.87 16.31
CA VAL A 79 0.77 -10.52 15.43
C VAL A 79 1.15 -11.62 14.42
N ARG A 80 0.90 -12.90 14.73
CA ARG A 80 1.07 -14.03 13.78
C ARG A 80 0.33 -13.84 12.45
N TRP A 81 -0.76 -13.08 12.43
CA TRP A 81 -1.52 -12.75 11.22
C TRP A 81 -0.91 -11.62 10.36
N HIS A 82 0.18 -10.96 10.78
CA HIS A 82 0.79 -9.82 10.06
C HIS A 82 1.04 -10.08 8.57
N ARG A 83 1.52 -11.27 8.21
CA ARG A 83 1.79 -11.68 6.81
C ARG A 83 0.50 -12.04 6.08
N ALA A 84 -0.41 -12.78 6.72
CA ALA A 84 -1.69 -13.18 6.14
C ALA A 84 -2.56 -11.96 5.81
N LEU A 85 -2.70 -11.02 6.75
CA LEU A 85 -3.45 -9.78 6.53
C LEU A 85 -2.80 -8.88 5.46
N PHE A 86 -1.46 -8.90 5.33
CA PHE A 86 -0.80 -8.18 4.24
C PHE A 86 -1.12 -8.79 2.88
N VAL A 87 -0.96 -10.12 2.73
CA VAL A 87 -1.30 -10.82 1.49
C VAL A 87 -2.79 -10.66 1.16
N ALA A 88 -3.68 -10.79 2.15
CA ALA A 88 -5.11 -10.60 1.96
C ALA A 88 -5.46 -9.17 1.49
N ALA A 89 -4.84 -8.13 2.08
CA ALA A 89 -5.06 -6.75 1.64
C ALA A 89 -4.60 -6.51 0.19
N ILE A 90 -3.44 -7.06 -0.22
CA ILE A 90 -2.93 -6.93 -1.59
C ILE A 90 -3.78 -7.73 -2.60
N VAL A 91 -4.15 -8.97 -2.27
CA VAL A 91 -5.01 -9.81 -3.13
C VAL A 91 -6.40 -9.20 -3.27
N LEU A 92 -7.00 -8.71 -2.18
CA LEU A 92 -8.30 -8.05 -2.22
C LEU A 92 -8.26 -6.72 -2.99
N ALA A 93 -7.18 -5.92 -2.85
CA ALA A 93 -6.98 -4.72 -3.67
C ALA A 93 -6.91 -5.05 -5.17
N ALA A 94 -6.15 -6.09 -5.55
CA ALA A 94 -6.04 -6.53 -6.93
C ALA A 94 -7.36 -7.09 -7.48
N ALA A 95 -8.09 -7.88 -6.69
CA ALA A 95 -9.38 -8.45 -7.08
C ALA A 95 -10.47 -7.37 -7.24
N LEU A 96 -10.61 -6.46 -6.28
CA LEU A 96 -11.55 -5.34 -6.38
C LEU A 96 -11.19 -4.41 -7.54
N PHE A 97 -9.90 -4.13 -7.75
CA PHE A 97 -9.45 -3.38 -8.92
C PHE A 97 -9.87 -4.06 -10.22
N ALA A 98 -9.59 -5.36 -10.37
CA ALA A 98 -9.93 -6.11 -11.59
C ALA A 98 -11.44 -6.15 -11.86
N VAL A 99 -12.26 -6.41 -10.84
CA VAL A 99 -13.73 -6.46 -10.96
C VAL A 99 -14.31 -5.09 -11.31
N VAL A 100 -13.95 -4.03 -10.57
CA VAL A 100 -14.47 -2.67 -10.79
C VAL A 100 -13.94 -2.07 -12.10
N TRP A 101 -12.71 -2.41 -12.50
CA TRP A 101 -12.16 -1.95 -13.78
C TRP A 101 -12.77 -2.69 -14.97
N ALA A 102 -13.04 -3.99 -14.87
CA ALA A 102 -13.70 -4.75 -15.94
C ALA A 102 -15.16 -4.29 -16.12
N SER A 103 -15.93 -4.19 -15.04
CA SER A 103 -17.34 -3.75 -15.04
C SER A 103 -17.55 -2.27 -15.40
N ARG A 104 -16.48 -1.53 -15.73
CA ARG A 104 -16.54 -0.16 -16.28
C ARG A 104 -16.66 -0.13 -17.81
N TRP A 105 -16.45 -1.26 -18.50
CA TRP A 105 -16.38 -1.33 -19.97
C TRP A 105 -17.36 -2.34 -20.60
N TYR A 106 -18.27 -2.89 -19.79
CA TYR A 106 -19.42 -3.72 -20.20
C TYR A 106 -20.72 -3.03 -19.76
#